data_AF-A0A954QJN0-F1
#
_entry.id   AF-A0A954QJN0-F1
#
_cell.length_a   1.000
_cell.length_b   1.000
_cell.length_c   1.000
_cell.angle_alpha   90.00
_cell.angle_beta   90.00
_cell.angle_gamma   90.00
#
_symmetry.space_group_name_H-M   'P 1'
#
loop_
_entity.id
_entity.type
_entity.pdbx_description
1 polymer ?
#
loop_
_entity_poly.entity_id
_entity_poly.type
_entity_poly.pdbx_seq_one_letter_code
_entity_poly.pdbx_strand_id
1 'polypeptide(L)'
;MNSTTLDNASLEFPPYKSLSNDELSARIERVRRDLGKRLLILGHHYQQDEVIAHSDLRGDSYQLSKLAAESSDCRAIVFCGVHFMAETADILANRPEKLAERDGERVTVVLPDMAAGCSMADMAAIDQVEAAWADLGEVIDTSRVIPVTYINSAASLKGFCGRHGGIVCTSSNAAAVLDWAFERGDRVLFFPDQHLGRNTSLKMGITNDQMPVWNPY
;
A
#
# COMPACT_ATOMS: atom_id res chain seq x y z
N MET A 1 17.56 -29.94 7.65
CA MET A 1 17.65 -28.74 6.78
C MET A 1 17.31 -27.57 7.67
N ASN A 2 18.28 -26.70 7.93
CA ASN A 2 18.18 -25.66 8.96
C ASN A 2 17.17 -24.59 8.53
N SER A 3 16.01 -24.62 9.19
CA SER A 3 15.10 -23.47 9.26
C SER A 3 15.88 -22.33 9.90
N THR A 4 16.28 -21.35 9.09
CA THR A 4 16.89 -20.12 9.61
C THR A 4 15.73 -19.18 9.89
N THR A 5 14.99 -19.45 10.97
CA THR A 5 14.17 -18.43 11.62
C THR A 5 15.11 -17.24 11.87
N LEU A 6 14.81 -16.09 11.26
CA LEU A 6 15.45 -14.84 11.63
C LEU A 6 15.11 -14.63 13.10
N ASP A 7 16.08 -14.94 13.96
CA ASP A 7 15.96 -14.83 15.41
C ASP A 7 15.61 -13.37 15.72
N ASN A 8 14.49 -13.16 16.41
CA ASN A 8 14.00 -11.85 16.85
C ASN A 8 14.87 -11.24 17.97
N ALA A 9 16.15 -11.60 18.03
CA ALA A 9 17.14 -10.87 18.78
C ALA A 9 17.13 -9.45 18.24
N SER A 10 16.87 -8.47 19.10
CA SER A 10 17.05 -7.05 18.79
C SER A 10 18.47 -6.88 18.26
N LEU A 11 18.61 -6.87 16.94
CA LEU A 11 19.87 -6.56 16.27
C LEU A 11 20.18 -5.13 16.71
N GLU A 12 21.10 -4.98 17.66
CA GLU A 12 21.58 -3.66 18.06
C GLU A 12 22.03 -2.97 16.77
N PHE A 13 21.28 -1.95 16.36
CA PHE A 13 21.65 -1.16 15.21
C PHE A 13 22.90 -0.38 15.64
N PRO A 14 24.10 -0.70 15.13
CA PRO A 14 25.27 0.07 15.47
C PRO A 14 25.02 1.54 15.12
N PRO A 15 25.59 2.51 15.85
CA PRO A 15 25.38 3.92 15.59
C PRO A 15 25.67 4.23 14.13
N TYR A 16 24.63 4.52 13.35
CA TYR A 16 24.72 4.75 11.91
C TYR A 16 24.57 6.23 11.55
N LYS A 17 23.89 7.01 12.41
CA LYS A 17 23.65 8.45 12.22
C LYS A 17 24.93 9.29 12.23
N SER A 18 26.00 8.78 12.82
CA SER A 18 27.30 9.44 12.90
C SER A 18 28.30 8.97 11.84
N LEU A 19 27.92 8.02 10.99
CA LEU A 19 28.79 7.46 9.95
C LEU A 19 28.73 8.32 8.68
N SER A 20 29.78 8.23 7.86
CA SER A 20 29.77 8.89 6.57
C SER A 20 28.87 8.15 5.57
N ASN A 21 28.39 8.85 4.54
CA ASN A 21 27.61 8.25 3.46
C ASN A 21 28.36 7.11 2.75
N ASP A 22 29.69 7.21 2.62
CA ASP A 22 30.52 6.17 2.02
C ASP A 22 30.53 4.89 2.87
N GLU A 23 30.61 5.03 4.19
CA GLU A 23 30.54 3.89 5.13
C GLU A 23 29.16 3.23 5.13
N LEU A 24 28.10 4.03 5.10
CA LEU A 24 26.72 3.53 5.00
C LEU A 24 26.50 2.79 3.68
N SER A 25 26.94 3.38 2.57
CA SER A 25 26.88 2.77 1.23
C SER A 25 27.61 1.44 1.20
N ALA A 26 28.84 1.37 1.73
CA ALA A 26 29.61 0.13 1.80
C ALA A 26 28.92 -0.97 2.63
N ARG A 27 28.23 -0.60 3.71
CA ARG A 27 27.44 -1.53 4.53
C ARG A 27 26.22 -2.06 3.77
N ILE A 28 25.49 -1.19 3.08
CA ILE A 28 24.34 -1.56 2.25
C ILE A 28 24.78 -2.52 1.14
N GLU A 29 25.85 -2.20 0.41
CA GLU A 29 26.36 -3.06 -0.67
C GLU A 29 26.92 -4.40 -0.18
N ARG A 30 27.42 -4.47 1.06
CA ARG A 30 27.77 -5.77 1.67
C ARG A 30 26.53 -6.64 1.87
N VAL A 31 25.47 -6.08 2.47
CA VAL A 31 24.21 -6.81 2.68
C VAL A 31 23.57 -7.23 1.35
N ARG A 32 23.58 -6.35 0.35
CA ARG A 32 23.08 -6.63 -1.00
C ARG A 32 23.83 -7.80 -1.64
N ARG A 33 25.16 -7.86 -1.50
CA ARG A 33 25.96 -9.01 -2.00
C ARG A 33 25.67 -10.29 -1.25
N ASP A 34 25.54 -10.25 0.08
CA ASP A 34 25.33 -11.44 0.91
C ASP A 34 23.93 -12.07 0.68
N LEU A 35 22.91 -11.23 0.45
CA LEU A 35 21.55 -11.69 0.19
C LEU A 35 21.31 -11.98 -1.30
N GLY A 36 22.01 -11.30 -2.20
CA GLY A 36 21.85 -11.45 -3.64
C GLY A 36 20.40 -11.24 -4.07
N LYS A 37 19.89 -12.13 -4.93
CA LYS A 37 18.50 -12.08 -5.44
C LYS A 37 17.42 -12.26 -4.36
N ARG A 38 17.79 -12.67 -3.15
CA ARG A 38 16.84 -12.80 -2.03
C ARG A 38 16.44 -11.45 -1.45
N LEU A 39 17.20 -10.38 -1.69
CA LEU A 39 16.87 -9.02 -1.28
C LEU A 39 16.43 -8.19 -2.50
N LEU A 40 15.33 -7.45 -2.36
CA LEU A 40 14.97 -6.35 -3.25
C LEU A 40 14.86 -5.05 -2.46
N ILE A 41 15.51 -3.99 -2.92
CA ILE A 41 15.34 -2.63 -2.41
C ILE A 41 14.48 -1.85 -3.40
N LEU A 42 13.33 -1.37 -2.95
CA LEU A 42 12.36 -0.64 -3.78
C LEU A 42 12.42 0.85 -3.44
N GLY A 43 12.69 1.70 -4.43
CA GLY A 43 12.78 3.15 -4.25
C GLY A 43 11.65 3.90 -4.94
N HIS A 44 10.82 4.58 -4.17
CA HIS A 44 9.81 5.50 -4.73
C HIS A 44 10.47 6.74 -5.32
N HIS A 45 9.91 7.32 -6.39
CA HIS A 45 10.45 8.49 -7.10
C HIS A 45 10.74 9.73 -6.25
N TYR A 46 10.17 9.83 -5.04
CA TYR A 46 10.37 10.97 -4.14
C TYR A 46 11.48 10.76 -3.10
N GLN A 47 12.21 9.64 -3.17
CA GLN A 47 13.36 9.40 -2.31
C GLN A 47 14.56 10.24 -2.72
N GLN A 48 15.44 10.51 -1.76
CA GLN A 48 16.70 11.20 -2.01
C GLN A 48 17.62 10.38 -2.92
N ASP A 49 18.46 11.06 -3.71
CA ASP A 49 19.36 10.41 -4.68
C ASP A 49 20.27 9.36 -4.03
N GLU A 50 20.75 9.63 -2.82
CA GLU A 50 21.58 8.69 -2.04
C GLU A 50 20.84 7.40 -1.67
N VAL A 51 19.52 7.45 -1.48
CA VAL A 51 18.68 6.25 -1.24
C VAL A 51 18.39 5.54 -2.57
N ILE A 52 18.04 6.31 -3.61
CA ILE A 52 17.74 5.80 -4.94
C ILE A 52 18.94 5.06 -5.55
N ALA A 53 20.16 5.49 -5.25
CA ALA A 53 21.40 4.84 -5.68
C ALA A 53 21.44 3.35 -5.32
N HIS A 54 20.83 2.94 -4.20
CA HIS A 54 20.80 1.56 -3.73
C HIS A 54 19.54 0.78 -4.13
N SER A 55 18.58 1.41 -4.82
CA SER A 55 17.32 0.76 -5.21
C SER A 55 17.50 -0.15 -6.42
N ASP A 56 17.02 -1.39 -6.32
CA ASP A 56 16.95 -2.37 -7.43
C ASP A 56 15.84 -2.02 -8.41
N LEU A 57 14.70 -1.57 -7.89
CA LEU A 57 13.55 -1.15 -8.67
C LEU A 57 13.17 0.28 -8.28
N ARG A 58 12.80 1.08 -9.28
CA ARG A 58 12.40 2.49 -9.13
C ARG A 58 11.09 2.72 -9.86
N GLY A 59 10.13 3.38 -9.23
CA GLY A 59 8.80 3.49 -9.82
C GLY A 59 7.76 4.16 -8.93
N ASP A 60 6.51 4.11 -9.39
CA ASP A 60 5.33 4.40 -8.59
C ASP A 60 5.01 3.26 -7.60
N SER A 61 4.18 3.56 -6.61
CA SER A 61 3.87 2.70 -5.47
C SER A 61 3.35 1.30 -5.85
N TYR A 62 2.37 1.23 -6.77
CA TYR A 62 1.68 -0.02 -7.09
C TYR A 62 2.54 -0.90 -7.99
N GLN A 63 3.14 -0.29 -9.03
CA GLN A 63 3.97 -1.00 -9.99
C GLN A 63 5.21 -1.58 -9.31
N LEU A 64 5.86 -0.85 -8.39
CA LEU A 64 6.97 -1.36 -7.59
C LEU A 64 6.58 -2.62 -6.82
N SER A 65 5.45 -2.56 -6.11
CA SER A 65 4.95 -3.67 -5.30
C SER A 65 4.63 -4.90 -6.15
N LYS A 66 4.06 -4.70 -7.35
CA LYS A 66 3.77 -5.77 -8.30
C LYS A 66 5.04 -6.42 -8.84
N LEU A 67 6.01 -5.63 -9.30
CA LEU A 67 7.29 -6.14 -9.81
C LEU A 67 8.06 -6.92 -8.75
N ALA A 68 8.05 -6.46 -7.50
CA ALA A 68 8.68 -7.19 -6.40
C ALA A 68 8.01 -8.55 -6.14
N ALA A 69 6.67 -8.61 -6.21
CA ALA A 69 5.91 -9.85 -6.05
C ALA A 69 6.07 -10.86 -7.20
N GLU A 70 6.57 -10.43 -8.36
CA GLU A 70 6.88 -11.32 -9.50
C GLU A 70 8.17 -12.11 -9.29
N SER A 71 9.06 -11.68 -8.39
CA SER A 71 10.30 -12.40 -8.08
C SER A 71 10.04 -13.67 -7.28
N SER A 72 10.43 -14.83 -7.83
CA SER A 72 10.41 -16.13 -7.15
C SER A 72 11.52 -16.29 -6.11
N ASP A 73 12.64 -15.60 -6.31
CA ASP A 73 13.85 -15.72 -5.48
C ASP A 73 13.82 -14.80 -4.27
N CYS A 74 13.02 -13.72 -4.32
CA CYS A 74 12.94 -12.74 -3.25
C CYS A 74 12.45 -13.36 -1.94
N ARG A 75 13.10 -13.00 -0.83
CA ARG A 75 12.74 -13.38 0.54
C ARG A 75 12.68 -12.18 1.48
N ALA A 76 13.29 -11.05 1.10
CA ALA A 76 13.22 -9.79 1.82
C ALA A 76 13.04 -8.61 0.85
N ILE A 77 12.16 -7.68 1.21
CA ILE A 77 11.93 -6.41 0.54
C ILE A 77 12.25 -5.29 1.53
N VAL A 78 13.10 -4.35 1.14
CA VAL A 78 13.24 -3.06 1.83
C VAL A 78 12.52 -2.01 1.00
N PHE A 79 11.44 -1.45 1.55
CA PHE A 79 10.64 -0.46 0.85
C PHE A 79 11.05 0.95 1.29
N CYS A 80 11.84 1.64 0.45
CA CYS A 80 12.20 3.04 0.60
C CYS A 80 11.04 3.92 0.09
N GLY A 81 10.04 4.09 0.95
CA GLY A 81 8.80 4.80 0.67
C GLY A 81 8.07 5.16 1.97
N VAL A 82 6.74 5.10 1.93
CA VAL A 82 5.87 5.37 3.09
C VAL A 82 5.07 4.13 3.49
N HIS A 83 4.48 4.17 4.68
CA HIS A 83 3.85 3.02 5.34
C HIS A 83 2.88 2.22 4.46
N PHE A 84 1.88 2.86 3.84
CA PHE A 84 0.90 2.15 3.02
C PHE A 84 1.51 1.46 1.80
N MET A 85 2.65 1.96 1.29
CA MET A 85 3.33 1.34 0.15
C MET A 85 4.01 0.04 0.58
N ALA A 86 4.66 0.04 1.75
CA ALA A 86 5.23 -1.17 2.34
C ALA A 86 4.14 -2.21 2.67
N GLU A 87 2.99 -1.79 3.20
CA GLU A 87 1.83 -2.68 3.41
C GLU A 87 1.34 -3.29 2.09
N THR A 88 1.28 -2.48 1.02
CA THR A 88 0.87 -2.96 -0.30
C THR A 88 1.86 -4.00 -0.85
N ALA A 89 3.16 -3.78 -0.67
CA ALA A 89 4.18 -4.77 -1.03
C ALA A 89 4.04 -6.06 -0.22
N ASP A 90 3.75 -5.99 1.08
CA ASP A 90 3.52 -7.19 1.90
C ASP A 90 2.29 -7.97 1.41
N ILE A 91 1.17 -7.27 1.17
CA ILE A 91 -0.07 -7.88 0.66
C ILE A 91 0.18 -8.58 -0.68
N LEU A 92 0.84 -7.93 -1.64
CA LEU A 92 1.05 -8.51 -2.97
C LEU A 92 2.10 -9.62 -2.97
N ALA A 93 3.21 -9.44 -2.24
CA ALA A 93 4.24 -10.45 -2.15
C ALA A 93 3.72 -11.70 -1.43
N ASN A 94 2.86 -11.54 -0.42
CA ASN A 94 2.34 -12.62 0.43
C ASN A 94 0.86 -12.98 0.20
N ARG A 95 0.32 -12.67 -0.99
CA ARG A 95 -1.02 -13.13 -1.36
C ARG A 95 -1.10 -14.67 -1.45
N PRO A 96 -2.28 -15.30 -1.30
CA PRO A 96 -2.41 -16.75 -1.20
C PRO A 96 -1.72 -17.52 -2.32
N GLU A 97 -1.82 -17.06 -3.57
CA GLU A 97 -1.20 -17.70 -4.73
C GLU A 97 0.32 -17.68 -4.60
N LYS A 98 0.89 -16.55 -4.15
CA LYS A 98 2.33 -16.38 -3.98
C LYS A 98 2.89 -17.15 -2.79
N LEU A 99 2.11 -17.28 -1.71
CA LEU A 99 2.47 -18.15 -0.60
C LEU A 99 2.47 -19.62 -1.03
N ALA A 100 1.47 -20.05 -1.79
CA ALA A 100 1.41 -21.41 -2.32
C ALA A 100 2.60 -21.72 -3.25
N GLU A 101 3.02 -20.77 -4.09
CA GLU A 101 4.23 -20.89 -4.93
C GLU A 101 5.53 -21.07 -4.11
N ARG A 102 5.54 -20.72 -2.81
CA ARG A 102 6.71 -20.78 -1.93
C ARG A 102 6.48 -21.68 -0.71
N ASP A 103 5.60 -22.68 -0.81
CA ASP A 103 5.32 -23.64 0.27
C ASP A 103 4.97 -22.98 1.62
N GLY A 104 4.29 -21.83 1.57
CA GLY A 104 3.91 -21.05 2.75
C GLY A 104 4.98 -20.08 3.27
N GLU A 105 6.18 -20.04 2.67
CA GLU A 105 7.21 -19.07 3.03
C GLU A 105 6.80 -17.64 2.66
N ARG A 106 6.81 -16.76 3.67
CA ARG A 106 6.55 -15.33 3.49
C ARG A 106 7.81 -14.60 3.05
N VAL A 107 7.62 -13.56 2.24
CA VAL A 107 8.61 -12.51 1.99
C VAL A 107 8.52 -11.50 3.12
N THR A 108 9.63 -11.20 3.79
CA THR A 108 9.68 -10.15 4.82
C THR A 108 9.72 -8.78 4.16
N VAL A 109 8.80 -7.88 4.52
CA VAL A 109 8.83 -6.49 4.06
C VAL A 109 9.26 -5.57 5.21
N VAL A 110 10.27 -4.75 4.96
CA VAL A 110 10.85 -3.81 5.92
C VAL A 110 10.65 -2.39 5.45
N LEU A 111 10.01 -1.58 6.29
CA LEU A 111 9.98 -0.12 6.16
C LEU A 111 11.10 0.46 7.04
N PRO A 112 12.12 1.14 6.48
CA PRO A 112 13.26 1.63 7.27
C PRO A 112 12.88 2.61 8.39
N ASP A 113 11.81 3.39 8.20
CA ASP A 113 11.31 4.35 9.19
C ASP A 113 9.79 4.23 9.31
N MET A 114 9.31 3.74 10.45
CA MET A 114 7.88 3.62 10.73
C MET A 114 7.15 4.97 10.83
N ALA A 115 7.89 6.07 11.03
CA ALA A 115 7.31 7.42 10.99
C ALA A 115 7.12 7.95 9.56
N ALA A 116 7.54 7.22 8.52
CA ALA A 116 7.32 7.59 7.13
C ALA A 116 5.83 7.40 6.75
N GLY A 117 5.00 8.37 7.13
CA GLY A 117 3.56 8.40 6.86
C GLY A 117 3.18 9.10 5.56
N CYS A 118 1.88 9.13 5.28
CA CYS A 118 1.30 9.89 4.18
C CYS A 118 0.04 10.59 4.69
N SER A 119 0.07 11.92 4.73
CA SER A 119 -1.06 12.72 5.23
C SER A 119 -2.38 12.38 4.55
N MET A 120 -2.36 12.01 3.27
CA MET A 120 -3.56 11.57 2.53
C MET A 120 -4.06 10.20 3.00
N ALA A 121 -3.18 9.25 3.31
CA ALA A 121 -3.59 7.95 3.86
C ALA A 121 -4.20 8.11 5.26
N ASP A 122 -3.73 9.11 6.01
CA ASP A 122 -4.19 9.43 7.36
C ASP A 122 -5.48 10.28 7.39
N MET A 123 -6.01 10.71 6.23
CA MET A 123 -7.26 11.47 6.14
C MET A 123 -8.51 10.66 6.50
N ALA A 124 -8.43 9.34 6.46
CA ALA A 124 -9.50 8.46 6.90
C ALA A 124 -8.94 7.39 7.83
N ALA A 125 -9.44 7.36 9.05
CA ALA A 125 -9.20 6.26 9.97
C ALA A 125 -10.29 5.19 9.81
N ILE A 126 -9.97 3.94 10.16
CA ILE A 126 -10.89 2.80 9.96
C ILE A 126 -12.18 2.96 10.76
N ASP A 127 -12.10 3.48 11.97
CA ASP A 127 -13.23 3.79 12.85
C ASP A 127 -14.17 4.83 12.22
N GLN A 128 -13.62 5.86 11.56
CA GLN A 128 -14.41 6.85 10.82
C GLN A 128 -15.11 6.24 9.61
N VAL A 129 -14.44 5.35 8.86
CA VAL A 129 -15.06 4.67 7.71
C VAL A 129 -16.16 3.70 8.16
N GLU A 130 -15.96 2.99 9.25
CA GLU A 130 -16.97 2.11 9.85
C GLU A 130 -18.16 2.92 10.40
N ALA A 131 -17.93 4.07 11.02
CA ALA A 131 -18.98 4.99 11.44
C ALA A 131 -19.77 5.53 10.24
N ALA A 132 -19.09 6.00 9.20
CA ALA A 132 -19.74 6.46 7.97
C ALA A 132 -20.60 5.36 7.33
N TRP A 133 -20.11 4.11 7.34
CA TRP A 133 -20.85 2.97 6.82
C TRP A 133 -22.10 2.66 7.66
N ALA A 134 -22.00 2.75 8.99
CA ALA A 134 -23.13 2.57 9.90
C ALA A 134 -24.19 3.66 9.69
N ASP A 135 -23.79 4.93 9.67
CA ASP A 135 -24.69 6.07 9.43
C ASP A 135 -25.41 5.94 8.08
N LEU A 136 -24.68 5.54 7.03
CA LEU A 136 -25.29 5.28 5.72
C LEU A 136 -26.33 4.15 5.80
N GLY A 137 -26.08 3.11 6.60
CA GLY A 137 -27.01 2.00 6.83
C GLY A 137 -28.31 2.39 7.52
N GLU A 138 -28.34 3.51 8.24
CA GLU A 138 -29.56 4.03 8.86
C GLU A 138 -30.49 4.72 7.84
N VAL A 139 -29.94 5.22 6.73
CA VAL A 139 -30.68 6.03 5.75
C VAL A 139 -30.89 5.35 4.41
N ILE A 140 -30.03 4.40 4.03
CA ILE A 140 -30.09 3.68 2.76
C ILE A 140 -29.71 2.19 2.92
N ASP A 141 -30.12 1.38 1.95
CA ASP A 141 -29.66 -0.01 1.84
C ASP A 141 -28.18 -0.05 1.38
N THR A 142 -27.29 -0.39 2.32
CA THR A 142 -25.84 -0.49 2.08
C THR A 142 -25.43 -1.74 1.29
N SER A 143 -26.33 -2.71 1.07
CA SER A 143 -26.02 -3.91 0.27
C SER A 143 -25.74 -3.59 -1.21
N ARG A 144 -26.18 -2.41 -1.67
CA ARG A 144 -25.96 -1.89 -3.03
C ARG A 144 -24.97 -0.73 -3.08
N VAL A 145 -24.23 -0.49 -2.00
CA VAL A 145 -23.14 0.51 -1.95
C VAL A 145 -21.80 -0.21 -2.14
N ILE A 146 -20.99 0.26 -3.08
CA ILE A 146 -19.65 -0.30 -3.32
C ILE A 146 -18.59 0.63 -2.69
N PRO A 147 -17.87 0.21 -1.65
CA PRO A 147 -16.78 1.02 -1.10
C PRO A 147 -15.54 0.95 -1.99
N VAL A 148 -15.03 2.11 -2.38
CA VAL A 148 -13.81 2.24 -3.20
C VAL A 148 -12.80 3.06 -2.42
N THR A 149 -11.63 2.48 -2.17
CA THR A 149 -10.54 3.20 -1.50
C THR A 149 -9.40 3.50 -2.47
N TYR A 150 -8.85 4.71 -2.40
CA TYR A 150 -7.62 5.02 -3.11
C TYR A 150 -6.44 4.24 -2.51
N ILE A 151 -5.44 3.87 -3.31
CA ILE A 151 -4.28 3.08 -2.87
C ILE A 151 -3.50 3.76 -1.74
N ASN A 152 -3.52 5.09 -1.69
CA ASN A 152 -2.99 5.90 -0.59
C ASN A 152 -3.94 5.83 0.62
N SER A 153 -3.99 4.66 1.26
CA SER A 153 -4.85 4.33 2.40
C SER A 153 -4.19 3.24 3.23
N ALA A 154 -4.53 3.10 4.51
CA ALA A 154 -4.04 2.00 5.33
C ALA A 154 -4.54 0.62 4.83
N ALA A 155 -3.80 -0.46 5.15
CA ALA A 155 -4.24 -1.83 4.87
C ALA A 155 -5.61 -2.16 5.47
N SER A 156 -5.95 -1.59 6.63
CA SER A 156 -7.27 -1.76 7.28
C SER A 156 -8.42 -1.27 6.39
N LEU A 157 -8.25 -0.13 5.71
CA LEU A 157 -9.21 0.43 4.77
C LEU A 157 -9.37 -0.42 3.51
N LYS A 158 -8.26 -0.96 2.99
CA LYS A 158 -8.31 -1.93 1.87
C LYS A 158 -9.06 -3.20 2.29
N GLY A 159 -8.81 -3.68 3.51
CA GLY A 159 -9.52 -4.81 4.10
C GLY A 159 -11.01 -4.55 4.29
N PHE A 160 -11.38 -3.33 4.70
CA PHE A 160 -12.78 -2.89 4.75
C PHE A 160 -13.44 -2.99 3.37
N CYS A 161 -12.85 -2.39 2.34
CA CYS A 161 -13.35 -2.52 0.97
C CYS A 161 -13.54 -3.98 0.58
N GLY A 162 -12.52 -4.84 0.78
CA GLY A 162 -12.61 -6.27 0.45
C GLY A 162 -13.75 -7.02 1.16
N ARG A 163 -13.99 -6.74 2.46
CA ARG A 163 -15.10 -7.37 3.21
C ARG A 163 -16.49 -6.95 2.72
N HIS A 164 -16.60 -5.74 2.18
CA HIS A 164 -17.85 -5.14 1.72
C HIS A 164 -18.03 -5.21 0.18
N GLY A 165 -17.33 -6.13 -0.49
CA GLY A 165 -17.45 -6.31 -1.95
C GLY A 165 -16.90 -5.15 -2.79
N GLY A 166 -16.11 -4.29 -2.16
CA GLY A 166 -15.46 -3.13 -2.74
C GLY A 166 -14.08 -3.42 -3.34
N ILE A 167 -13.36 -2.35 -3.67
CA ILE A 167 -12.10 -2.44 -4.41
C ILE A 167 -11.15 -1.27 -4.11
N VAL A 168 -9.87 -1.46 -4.38
CA VAL A 168 -8.83 -0.42 -4.31
C VAL A 168 -8.59 0.17 -5.70
N CYS A 169 -8.49 1.49 -5.81
CA CYS A 169 -8.13 2.18 -7.05
C CYS A 169 -6.80 2.92 -6.96
N THR A 170 -6.26 3.28 -8.13
CA THR A 170 -5.18 4.26 -8.31
C THR A 170 -5.71 5.45 -9.09
N SER A 171 -4.94 6.54 -9.17
CA SER A 171 -5.31 7.70 -9.99
C SER A 171 -5.39 7.34 -11.49
N SER A 172 -4.62 6.35 -11.94
CA SER A 172 -4.59 5.88 -13.32
C SER A 172 -5.76 4.98 -13.71
N ASN A 173 -6.47 4.37 -12.76
CA ASN A 173 -7.58 3.45 -13.04
C ASN A 173 -8.91 3.84 -12.36
N ALA A 174 -8.98 4.98 -11.67
CA ALA A 174 -10.17 5.40 -10.91
C ALA A 174 -11.46 5.38 -11.75
N ALA A 175 -11.42 5.83 -13.00
CA ALA A 175 -12.59 5.81 -13.89
C ALA A 175 -13.09 4.37 -14.15
N ALA A 176 -12.19 3.48 -14.56
CA ALA A 176 -12.53 2.08 -14.81
C ALA A 176 -13.02 1.35 -13.55
N VAL A 177 -12.47 1.71 -12.38
CA VAL A 177 -12.94 1.18 -11.09
C VAL A 177 -14.35 1.69 -10.75
N LEU A 178 -14.64 2.97 -11.00
CA LEU A 178 -15.99 3.51 -10.77
C LEU A 178 -17.01 2.89 -11.73
N ASP A 179 -16.68 2.72 -13.01
CA ASP A 179 -17.52 1.98 -13.96
C ASP A 179 -17.83 0.57 -13.44
N TRP A 180 -16.79 -0.18 -13.04
CA TRP A 180 -16.94 -1.51 -12.44
C TRP A 180 -17.81 -1.51 -11.18
N ALA A 181 -17.72 -0.46 -10.36
CA ALA A 181 -18.50 -0.33 -9.13
C ALA A 181 -19.99 -0.07 -9.45
N PHE A 182 -20.29 0.81 -10.40
CA PHE A 182 -21.66 1.12 -10.81
C PHE A 182 -22.36 -0.03 -11.57
N GLU A 183 -21.60 -0.98 -12.13
CA GLU A 183 -22.17 -2.24 -12.64
C GLU A 183 -22.69 -3.16 -11.52
N ARG A 184 -22.22 -2.98 -10.28
CA ARG A 184 -22.44 -3.90 -9.15
C ARG A 184 -23.30 -3.31 -8.03
N GLY A 185 -23.36 -2.00 -7.95
CA GLY A 185 -24.17 -1.28 -6.97
C GLY A 185 -24.69 0.03 -7.53
N ASP A 186 -25.58 0.66 -6.78
CA ASP A 186 -26.21 1.92 -7.19
C ASP A 186 -25.40 3.14 -6.77
N ARG A 187 -24.47 2.95 -5.82
CA ARG A 187 -23.74 4.04 -5.15
C ARG A 187 -22.32 3.60 -4.83
N VAL A 188 -21.43 4.58 -4.74
CA VAL A 188 -20.04 4.38 -4.35
C VAL A 188 -19.73 5.19 -3.10
N LEU A 189 -19.13 4.56 -2.09
CA LEU A 189 -18.48 5.24 -0.99
C LEU A 189 -16.99 5.38 -1.33
N PHE A 190 -16.55 6.58 -1.69
CA PHE A 190 -15.17 6.83 -2.12
C PHE A 190 -14.35 7.54 -1.03
N PHE A 191 -13.16 7.03 -0.72
CA PHE A 191 -12.28 7.60 0.32
C PHE A 191 -10.80 7.24 0.09
N PRO A 192 -9.84 7.92 0.74
CA PRO A 192 -10.00 9.16 1.50
C PRO A 192 -10.03 10.42 0.61
N ASP A 193 -9.54 10.33 -0.63
CA ASP A 193 -9.39 11.51 -1.49
C ASP A 193 -10.71 11.87 -2.20
N GLN A 194 -11.47 12.77 -1.59
CA GLN A 194 -12.71 13.30 -2.18
C GLN A 194 -12.49 13.96 -3.55
N HIS A 195 -11.30 14.50 -3.84
CA HIS A 195 -11.03 15.20 -5.09
C HIS A 195 -10.78 14.21 -6.22
N LEU A 196 -10.07 13.10 -5.97
CA LEU A 196 -9.94 12.02 -6.94
C LEU A 196 -11.31 11.46 -7.31
N GLY A 197 -12.14 11.13 -6.31
CA GLY A 197 -13.52 10.67 -6.53
C GLY A 197 -14.35 11.68 -7.31
N ARG A 198 -14.45 12.92 -6.81
CA ARG A 198 -15.25 14.00 -7.42
C ARG A 198 -14.82 14.31 -8.85
N ASN A 199 -13.53 14.51 -9.10
CA ASN A 199 -13.03 14.87 -10.44
C ASN A 199 -13.23 13.74 -11.46
N THR A 200 -13.24 12.48 -11.00
CA THR A 200 -13.50 11.33 -11.87
C THR A 200 -14.98 11.25 -12.18
N SER A 201 -15.85 11.31 -11.17
CA SER A 201 -17.30 11.28 -11.29
C SER A 201 -17.87 12.43 -12.13
N LEU A 202 -17.33 13.65 -12.02
CA LEU A 202 -17.72 14.78 -12.87
C LEU A 202 -17.51 14.49 -14.37
N LYS A 203 -16.42 13.82 -14.73
CA LYS A 203 -16.15 13.42 -16.13
C LYS A 203 -17.09 12.32 -16.61
N MET A 204 -17.70 11.59 -15.68
CA MET A 204 -18.72 10.56 -15.94
C MET A 204 -20.14 11.15 -15.98
N GLY A 205 -20.30 12.47 -15.83
CA GLY A 205 -21.60 13.15 -15.83
C GLY A 205 -22.34 13.13 -14.50
N ILE A 206 -21.72 12.64 -13.43
CA ILE A 206 -22.29 12.67 -12.08
C ILE A 206 -22.01 14.06 -11.49
N THR A 207 -23.07 14.78 -11.14
CA THR A 207 -22.97 16.17 -10.69
C THR A 207 -22.67 16.28 -9.19
N ASN A 208 -22.23 17.46 -8.74
CA ASN A 208 -21.86 17.68 -7.33
C ASN A 208 -23.03 17.45 -6.36
N ASP A 209 -24.26 17.73 -6.76
CA ASP A 209 -25.47 17.47 -5.97
C ASP A 209 -25.75 15.97 -5.76
N GLN A 210 -25.18 15.11 -6.60
CA GLN A 210 -25.24 13.65 -6.46
C GLN A 210 -24.07 13.08 -5.64
N MET A 211 -23.12 13.92 -5.21
CA MET A 211 -21.91 13.52 -4.48
C MET A 211 -21.87 14.12 -3.07
N PRO A 212 -22.77 13.68 -2.17
CA PRO A 212 -22.74 14.14 -0.78
C PRO A 212 -21.42 13.76 -0.12
N VAL A 213 -20.87 14.68 0.67
CA VAL A 213 -19.67 14.44 1.48
C VAL A 213 -20.14 14.06 2.89
N TRP A 214 -19.75 12.88 3.35
CA TRP A 214 -19.88 12.54 4.76
C TRP A 214 -18.82 13.30 5.55
N ASN A 215 -19.27 14.06 6.56
CA ASN A 215 -18.40 14.84 7.43
C ASN A 215 -18.71 14.45 8.89
N PRO A 216 -17.74 13.89 9.62
CA PRO A 216 -17.92 13.49 11.01
C PRO A 216 -17.93 14.67 12.02
N TYR A 217 -17.81 15.92 11.54
CA TYR A 217 -17.69 17.14 12.36
C TYR A 217 -18.75 18.19 12.06
#